data_AF-Q062P9-F1
#
_entry.id   AF-Q062P9-F1
#
_cell.length_a   1.000
_cell.length_b   1.000
_cell.length_c   1.000
_cell.angle_alpha   90.00
_cell.angle_beta   90.00
_cell.angle_gamma   90.00
#
_symmetry.space_group_name_H-M   'P 1'
#
loop_
_entity.id
_entity.type
_entity.pdbx_description
1 polymer ?
#
loop_
_entity_poly.entity_id
_entity_poly.type
_entity_poly.pdbx_seq_one_letter_code
_entity_poly.pdbx_strand_id
1 'polypeptide(L)' 'MQFLNTLTVLALVVVSFALIVAVPVLFASNEDSGRSNRLILLGSAAWVALVLLNWGVSFFVV' A
#
# COMPACT_ATOMS: atom_id res chain seq x y z
N MET A 1 -6.49 -6.59 20.21
CA MET A 1 -6.25 -6.18 18.80
C MET A 1 -4.94 -5.40 18.59
N GLN A 2 -4.20 -5.07 19.66
CA GLN A 2 -2.98 -4.24 19.54
C GLN A 2 -1.89 -4.84 18.64
N PHE A 3 -1.62 -6.14 18.75
CA PHE A 3 -0.66 -6.82 17.87
C PHE A 3 -1.03 -6.72 16.38
N LEU A 4 -2.32 -6.93 16.05
CA LEU A 4 -2.81 -6.80 14.67
C LEU A 4 -2.72 -5.35 14.17
N ASN A 5 -2.97 -4.38 15.04
CA ASN A 5 -2.79 -2.97 14.70
C ASN A 5 -1.33 -2.65 14.35
N THR A 6 -0.38 -3.09 15.18
CA THR A 6 1.05 -2.91 14.90
C THR A 6 1.46 -3.54 13.57
N LEU A 7 0.97 -4.75 13.27
CA LEU A 7 1.29 -5.42 12.00
C LEU A 7 0.69 -4.68 10.79
N THR A 8 -0.54 -4.16 10.92
CA THR A 8 -1.22 -3.44 9.83
C THR A 8 -0.61 -2.07 9.59
N VAL A 9 -0.17 -1.37 10.64
CA VAL A 9 0.65 -0.15 10.52
C VAL A 9 1.99 -0.46 9.84
N LEU A 10 2.69 -1.53 10.25
CA LEU A 10 3.95 -1.92 9.63
C LEU A 10 3.75 -2.24 8.13
N ALA A 11 2.71 -3.00 7.79
CA ALA A 11 2.38 -3.31 6.41
C ALA A 11 2.07 -2.03 5.60
N LEU A 12 1.32 -1.09 6.17
CA LEU A 12 1.05 0.21 5.56
C LEU A 12 2.34 0.99 5.28
N VAL A 13 3.26 1.04 6.23
CA VAL A 13 4.55 1.73 6.05
C VAL A 13 5.36 1.08 4.92
N VAL A 14 5.47 -0.24 4.91
CA VAL A 14 6.22 -0.98 3.88
C VAL A 14 5.61 -0.78 2.50
N VAL A 15 4.29 -0.92 2.36
CA VAL A 15 3.60 -0.71 1.07
C VAL A 15 3.71 0.74 0.62
N SER A 16 3.58 1.71 1.54
CA SER A 16 3.75 3.13 1.22
C SER A 16 5.16 3.41 0.70
N PHE A 17 6.19 2.89 1.37
CA PHE A 17 7.58 3.03 0.93
C PHE A 17 7.80 2.42 -0.46
N ALA A 18 7.27 1.21 -0.67
CA ALA A 18 7.33 0.56 -1.98
C ALA A 18 6.67 1.40 -3.07
N LEU A 19 5.49 1.98 -2.81
CA LEU A 19 4.79 2.83 -3.78
C LEU A 19 5.52 4.15 -4.05
N ILE A 20 6.06 4.79 -3.01
CA ILE A 20 6.85 6.04 -3.14
C ILE A 20 8.03 5.83 -4.08
N VAL A 21 8.69 4.66 -4.03
CA VAL A 21 9.82 4.36 -4.92
C VAL A 21 9.34 3.83 -6.28
N ALA A 22 8.41 2.87 -6.30
CA ALA A 22 8.03 2.17 -7.52
C ALA A 22 7.24 3.05 -8.50
N VAL A 23 6.31 3.88 -8.00
CA VAL A 23 5.45 4.71 -8.85
C VAL A 23 6.24 5.66 -9.77
N PRO A 24 7.16 6.50 -9.28
CA PRO A 24 7.93 7.39 -10.17
C PRO A 24 8.83 6.61 -11.13
N VAL A 25 9.43 5.50 -10.68
CA VAL A 25 10.27 4.63 -11.53
C VAL A 25 9.45 4.02 -12.66
N LEU A 26 8.27 3.47 -12.37
CA LEU A 26 7.38 2.86 -13.35
C LEU A 26 6.85 3.89 -14.35
N PHE A 27 6.52 5.11 -13.90
CA PHE A 27 6.09 6.19 -14.79
C PHE A 27 7.20 6.66 -15.74
N ALA A 28 8.45 6.65 -15.29
CA ALA A 28 9.60 7.06 -16.12
C ALA A 28 10.18 5.90 -16.96
N SER A 29 9.77 4.66 -16.71
CA SER A 29 10.29 3.48 -17.41
C SER A 29 9.86 3.45 -18.89
N ASN A 30 10.73 2.93 -19.76
CA ASN A 30 10.40 2.64 -21.16
C ASN A 30 9.79 1.24 -21.34
N GLU A 31 9.41 0.57 -20.24
CA GLU A 31 8.78 -0.75 -20.26
C GLU A 31 7.29 -0.65 -20.68
N ASP A 32 6.63 -1.79 -20.84
CA ASP A 32 5.21 -1.86 -21.18
C ASP A 32 4.35 -1.02 -20.20
N SER A 33 3.82 0.09 -20.71
CA SER A 33 3.03 1.05 -19.92
C SER A 33 1.73 0.45 -19.42
N GLY A 34 1.16 -0.54 -20.13
CA GLY A 34 -0.03 -1.28 -19.70
C GLY A 34 0.24 -2.11 -18.45
N ARG A 35 1.36 -2.83 -18.42
CA ARG A 35 1.80 -3.59 -17.23
C ARG A 35 2.11 -2.65 -16.07
N SER A 36 2.87 -1.58 -16.30
CA SER A 36 3.21 -0.59 -15.27
C SER A 36 1.97 0.06 -14.66
N ASN A 37 1.01 0.50 -15.49
CA ASN A 37 -0.24 1.08 -15.02
C ASN A 37 -1.07 0.09 -14.18
N ARG A 38 -1.11 -1.19 -14.58
CA ARG A 38 -1.82 -2.22 -13.81
C ARG A 38 -1.16 -2.47 -12.46
N LEU A 39 0.17 -2.48 -12.39
CA LEU A 39 0.90 -2.62 -11.12
C LEU A 39 0.65 -1.42 -10.19
N ILE A 40 0.66 -0.20 -10.73
CA ILE A 40 0.35 1.01 -9.96
C ILE A 40 -1.09 0.94 -9.42
N LEU A 41 -2.06 0.56 -10.25
CA LEU A 41 -3.46 0.38 -9.84
C LEU A 41 -3.64 -0.67 -8.74
N LEU A 42 -3.03 -1.84 -8.91
CA LEU A 42 -3.09 -2.91 -7.91
C LEU A 42 -2.42 -2.51 -6.60
N GLY A 43 -1.25 -1.88 -6.67
CA GLY A 43 -0.54 -1.37 -5.49
C GLY A 43 -1.36 -0.30 -4.76
N SER A 44 -1.99 0.60 -5.50
CA SER A 44 -2.84 1.65 -4.93
C SER A 44 -4.10 1.08 -4.28
N ALA A 45 -4.75 0.11 -4.93
CA ALA A 45 -5.91 -0.58 -4.38
C ALA A 45 -5.56 -1.36 -3.09
N ALA A 46 -4.43 -2.06 -3.08
CA ALA A 46 -3.94 -2.76 -1.90
C ALA A 46 -3.64 -1.79 -0.75
N TRP A 47 -3.04 -0.64 -1.05
CA TRP A 47 -2.79 0.41 -0.06
C TRP A 47 -4.07 0.96 0.55
N VAL A 48 -5.08 1.31 -0.27
CA VAL A 48 -6.38 1.79 0.22
C VAL A 48 -7.06 0.73 1.11
N ALA A 49 -7.03 -0.53 0.69
CA ALA A 49 -7.59 -1.64 1.48
C ALA A 49 -6.90 -1.76 2.85
N LEU A 50 -5.57 -1.62 2.90
CA LEU A 50 -4.81 -1.64 4.16
C LEU A 50 -5.16 -0.44 5.05
N VAL A 51 -5.38 0.75 4.48
CA VAL A 51 -5.78 1.94 5.24
C VAL A 51 -7.13 1.70 5.91
N LEU A 52 -8.13 1.23 5.15
CA LEU A 52 -9.46 0.96 5.68
C LEU A 52 -9.44 -0.16 6.74
N LEU A 53 -8.63 -1.19 6.51
CA LEU A 53 -8.45 -2.27 7.46
C LEU A 53 -7.81 -1.78 8.77
N ASN A 54 -6.71 -1.01 8.70
CA ASN A 54 -6.06 -0.47 9.88
C ASN A 54 -6.97 0.51 10.65
N TRP A 55 -7.70 1.35 9.92
CA TRP A 55 -8.72 2.24 10.50
C TRP A 55 -9.77 1.42 11.27
N GLY A 56 -10.29 0.34 10.67
CA GLY A 56 -11.21 -0.57 11.33
C GLY A 56 -10.62 -1.22 12.59
N VAL A 57 -9.38 -1.71 12.52
CA VAL A 57 -8.67 -2.33 13.65
C VAL A 57 -8.46 -1.33 14.79
N SER A 58 -8.24 -0.05 14.48
CA SER A 58 -7.96 1.01 15.46
C SER A 58 -9.10 1.21 16.47
N PHE A 59 -10.36 0.95 16.11
CA PHE A 59 -11.50 1.02 17.04
C PHE A 59 -11.45 -0.03 18.16
N PHE A 60 -10.67 -1.10 17.99
CA PHE A 60 -10.57 -2.21 18.93
C PHE A 60 -9.27 -2.21 19.73
N VAL A 61 -8.45 -1.17 19.57
CA VAL A 61 -7.25 -0.93 20.37
C VAL A 61 -7.59 0.21 21.33
N VAL A 62 -7.59 -0.11 22.62
CA VAL A 62 -7.79 0.86 23.72
C VAL A 62 -6.43 1.23 24.27
#